data_AF-A0AAV2DRE8-F1
#
_entry.id   AF-A0AAV2DRE8-F1
#
_cell.length_a   1.000
_cell.length_b   1.000
_cell.length_c   1.000
_cell.angle_alpha   90.00
_cell.angle_beta   90.00
_cell.angle_gamma   90.00
#
_symmetry.space_group_name_H-M   'P 1'
#
loop_
_entity.id
_entity.type
_entity.pdbx_description
1 polymer ?
#
loop_
_entity_poly.entity_id
_entity_poly.type
_entity_poly.pdbx_seq_one_letter_code
_entity_poly.pdbx_strand_id
1 'polypeptide(L)'
;MTGSTVVDINRPFSFVGVNFHRWRQKMEFYLTTKKLAHCLTSMPVELPEEATDEERAASAKEREHDFLCKNYILNGLADDLYDYYADNKNTS
;
A
#
# COMPACT_ATOMS: atom_id res chain seq x y z
N MET A 1 -15.59 26.29 18.67
CA MET A 1 -14.35 25.49 18.73
C MET A 1 -14.13 24.88 17.36
N THR A 2 -13.40 25.55 16.47
CA THR A 2 -13.02 24.96 15.18
C THR A 2 -11.82 24.08 15.42
N GLY A 3 -12.05 22.77 15.54
CA GLY A 3 -10.97 21.79 15.58
C GLY A 3 -10.19 21.91 14.28
N SER A 4 -8.98 22.47 14.36
CA SER A 4 -8.04 22.46 13.25
C SER A 4 -7.66 21.00 13.03
N THR A 5 -8.33 20.34 12.08
CA THR A 5 -7.89 19.04 11.60
C THR A 5 -6.61 19.30 10.83
N VAL A 6 -5.47 19.19 11.52
CA VAL A 6 -4.18 19.08 10.87
C VAL A 6 -4.33 17.91 9.90
N VAL A 7 -4.39 18.22 8.61
CA VAL A 7 -4.35 17.19 7.57
C VAL A 7 -2.95 16.62 7.66
N ASP A 8 -2.83 15.51 8.38
CA ASP A 8 -1.58 14.78 8.44
C ASP A 8 -1.30 14.23 7.05
N ILE A 9 -0.40 14.91 6.33
CA ILE A 9 0.06 14.51 5.01
C ILE A 9 0.73 13.13 5.00
N ASN A 10 1.11 12.61 6.19
CA ASN A 10 1.65 11.26 6.36
C ASN A 10 0.55 10.22 6.60
N ARG A 11 -0.69 10.64 6.88
CA ARG A 11 -1.82 9.74 7.06
C ARG A 11 -2.65 9.73 5.78
N PRO A 12 -2.79 8.57 5.12
CA PRO A 12 -3.68 8.47 3.96
C PRO A 12 -5.11 8.86 4.34
N PHE A 13 -5.82 9.45 3.38
CA PHE A 13 -7.24 9.75 3.53
C PHE A 13 -7.99 8.45 3.84
N SER A 14 -8.82 8.43 4.89
CA SER A 14 -9.60 7.24 5.23
C SER A 14 -10.68 6.99 4.17
N PHE A 15 -10.73 5.77 3.63
CA PHE A 15 -11.79 5.26 2.77
C PHE A 15 -12.89 4.66 3.63
N VAL A 16 -14.07 5.25 3.55
CA VAL A 16 -15.27 4.83 4.30
C VAL A 16 -16.31 4.16 3.38
N GLY A 17 -15.86 3.58 2.25
CA GLY A 17 -16.74 2.89 1.30
C GLY A 17 -17.40 3.77 0.21
N VAL A 18 -17.21 5.10 0.24
CA VAL A 18 -17.75 6.02 -0.78
C VAL A 18 -16.66 6.82 -1.51
N ASN A 19 -16.97 7.33 -2.70
CA ASN A 19 -16.06 8.15 -3.53
C ASN A 19 -14.74 7.43 -3.89
N PHE A 20 -14.81 6.14 -4.22
CA PHE A 20 -13.65 5.30 -4.50
C PHE A 20 -12.67 5.91 -5.50
N HIS A 21 -13.13 6.50 -6.61
CA HIS A 21 -12.26 7.14 -7.59
C HIS A 21 -11.40 8.26 -6.99
N ARG A 22 -11.98 9.10 -6.14
CA ARG A 22 -11.26 10.20 -5.47
C ARG A 22 -10.27 9.67 -4.45
N TRP A 23 -10.69 8.67 -3.66
CA TRP A 23 -9.80 8.04 -2.69
C TRP A 23 -8.62 7.35 -3.38
N ARG A 24 -8.88 6.56 -4.42
CA ARG A 24 -7.86 5.88 -5.23
C ARG A 24 -6.84 6.87 -5.78
N GLN A 25 -7.30 7.97 -6.40
CA GLN A 25 -6.38 8.98 -6.96
C GLN A 25 -5.48 9.60 -5.89
N LYS A 26 -6.04 9.88 -4.70
CA LYS A 26 -5.27 10.41 -3.57
C LYS A 26 -4.28 9.38 -3.00
N MET A 27 -4.68 8.11 -2.91
CA MET A 27 -3.81 7.02 -2.47
C MET A 27 -2.67 6.79 -3.47
N GLU A 28 -2.94 6.83 -4.77
CA GLU A 28 -1.93 6.71 -5.82
C GLU A 28 -0.91 7.87 -5.77
N PHE A 29 -1.37 9.11 -5.57
CA PHE A 29 -0.48 10.25 -5.34
C PHE A 29 0.38 10.05 -4.09
N TYR A 30 -0.23 9.60 -2.99
CA TYR A 30 0.49 9.31 -1.74
C TYR A 30 1.58 8.24 -1.94
N LEU A 31 1.25 7.11 -2.58
CA LEU A 31 2.23 6.06 -2.90
C LEU A 31 3.33 6.56 -3.86
N THR A 32 3.01 7.47 -4.78
CA THR A 32 4.00 8.13 -5.64
C THR A 32 5.01 8.91 -4.81
N THR A 33 4.56 9.70 -3.81
CA THR A 33 5.48 10.41 -2.90
C THR A 33 6.37 9.47 -2.08
N LYS A 34 5.89 8.25 -1.82
CA LYS A 34 6.66 7.19 -1.14
C LYS A 34 7.52 6.34 -2.09
N LYS A 35 7.50 6.61 -3.41
CA LYS A 35 8.16 5.80 -4.45
C LYS A 35 7.69 4.34 -4.49
N LEU A 36 6.40 4.13 -4.25
CA LEU A 36 5.74 2.82 -4.20
C LEU A 36 4.59 2.69 -5.22
N ALA A 37 4.36 3.68 -6.08
CA ALA A 37 3.27 3.64 -7.05
C ALA A 37 3.38 2.46 -8.04
N HIS A 38 4.60 2.02 -8.33
CA HIS A 38 4.85 0.85 -9.20
C HIS A 38 4.29 -0.45 -8.61
N CYS A 39 4.17 -0.55 -7.28
CA CYS A 39 3.57 -1.71 -6.62
C CYS A 39 2.07 -1.89 -6.96
N LEU A 40 1.38 -0.86 -7.48
CA LEU A 40 -0.01 -0.98 -7.92
C LEU A 40 -0.16 -1.78 -9.23
N THR A 41 0.92 -1.89 -10.01
CA THR A 41 0.94 -2.56 -11.32
C THR A 41 1.95 -3.71 -11.38
N SER A 42 2.83 -3.80 -10.39
CA SER A 42 3.85 -4.85 -10.32
C SER A 42 3.19 -6.20 -10.06
N MET A 43 3.59 -7.20 -10.85
CA MET A 43 3.26 -8.59 -10.54
C MET A 43 4.43 -9.22 -9.78
N PRO A 44 4.17 -10.17 -8.86
CA PRO A 44 5.22 -10.94 -8.23
C PRO A 44 6.08 -11.63 -9.29
N VAL A 45 7.40 -11.41 -9.23
CA VAL A 45 8.36 -12.12 -10.07
C VAL A 45 8.95 -13.26 -9.26
N GLU A 46 8.75 -14.49 -9.74
CA GLU A 46 9.43 -15.66 -9.21
C GLU A 46 10.88 -15.67 -9.69
N LEU A 47 11.82 -15.83 -8.75
CA LEU A 47 13.24 -15.93 -9.09
C LEU A 47 13.60 -17.39 -9.42
N PRO A 48 14.45 -17.61 -10.44
CA PRO A 48 15.03 -18.94 -10.71
C PRO A 48 15.98 -19.37 -9.59
N GLU A 49 16.25 -20.67 -9.48
CA GLU A 49 17.10 -21.24 -8.42
C GLU A 49 18.55 -20.73 -8.53
N GLU A 50 19.00 -20.50 -9.76
CA GLU A 50 20.34 -19.99 -10.11
C GLU A 50 20.45 -18.46 -10.08
N ALA A 51 19.44 -17.76 -9.55
CA ALA A 51 19.46 -16.30 -9.47
C ALA A 51 20.71 -15.78 -8.74
N THR A 52 21.30 -14.72 -9.27
CA THR A 52 22.47 -14.08 -8.66
C THR A 52 22.12 -13.43 -7.33
N ASP A 53 23.14 -13.13 -6.53
CA ASP A 53 22.93 -12.45 -5.25
C ASP A 53 22.30 -11.05 -5.45
N GLU A 54 22.63 -10.36 -6.54
CA GLU A 54 21.99 -9.10 -6.92
C GLU A 54 20.50 -9.26 -7.25
N GLU A 55 20.13 -10.31 -7.99
CA GLU A 55 18.73 -10.60 -8.33
C GLU A 55 17.92 -10.94 -7.08
N ARG A 56 18.50 -11.73 -6.16
CA ARG A 56 17.91 -12.04 -4.85
C ARG A 56 17.72 -10.79 -3.99
N ALA A 57 18.70 -9.91 -3.95
CA ALA A 57 18.61 -8.64 -3.22
C ALA A 57 17.53 -7.72 -3.81
N ALA A 58 17.44 -7.61 -5.14
CA ALA A 58 16.40 -6.85 -5.82
C ALA A 58 15.01 -7.40 -5.52
N SER A 59 14.83 -8.71 -5.56
CA SER A 59 13.56 -9.37 -5.20
C SER A 59 13.18 -9.17 -3.74
N ALA A 60 14.15 -9.21 -2.81
CA ALA A 60 13.89 -8.91 -1.40
C ALA A 60 13.41 -7.48 -1.19
N LYS A 61 14.02 -6.51 -1.89
CA LYS A 61 13.60 -5.11 -1.88
C LYS A 61 12.20 -4.93 -2.45
N GLU A 62 11.86 -5.61 -3.54
CA GLU A 62 10.50 -5.57 -4.10
C GLU A 62 9.46 -6.18 -3.17
N ARG A 63 9.80 -7.25 -2.43
CA ARG A 63 8.92 -7.77 -1.36
C ARG A 63 8.68 -6.76 -0.24
N GLU A 64 9.72 -6.02 0.15
CA GLU A 64 9.59 -4.93 1.13
C GLU A 64 8.69 -3.80 0.61
N HIS A 65 8.89 -3.38 -0.65
CA HIS A 65 8.06 -2.37 -1.30
C HIS A 65 6.59 -2.82 -1.38
N ASP A 66 6.32 -4.06 -1.77
CA ASP A 66 4.98 -4.65 -1.81
C ASP A 66 4.33 -4.66 -0.42
N PHE A 67 5.06 -5.11 0.61
CA PHE A 67 4.60 -5.10 1.99
C PHE A 67 4.22 -3.68 2.45
N LEU A 68 5.09 -2.70 2.21
CA LEU A 68 4.83 -1.30 2.57
C LEU A 68 3.63 -0.73 1.81
N CYS A 69 3.55 -0.96 0.50
CA CYS A 69 2.45 -0.51 -0.33
C CYS A 69 1.10 -1.03 0.19
N LYS A 70 1.00 -2.35 0.43
CA LYS A 70 -0.19 -2.98 1.00
C LYS A 70 -0.57 -2.41 2.35
N ASN A 71 0.42 -2.17 3.23
CA ASN A 71 0.16 -1.57 4.53
C ASN A 71 -0.32 -0.12 4.44
N TYR A 72 0.22 0.69 3.53
CA TYR A 72 -0.28 2.04 3.30
C TYR A 72 -1.72 2.07 2.79
N ILE A 73 -2.06 1.16 1.87
CA ILE A 73 -3.43 1.01 1.36
C ILE A 73 -4.37 0.62 2.50
N LEU A 74 -4.02 -0.40 3.30
CA LEU A 74 -4.81 -0.83 4.45
C LEU A 74 -5.00 0.29 5.47
N ASN A 75 -3.93 0.98 5.86
CA ASN A 75 -4.01 2.12 6.80
C ASN A 75 -4.81 3.31 6.25
N GLY A 76 -5.12 3.32 4.95
CA GLY A 76 -6.02 4.26 4.31
C GLY A 76 -7.49 3.83 4.33
N LEU A 77 -7.85 2.70 4.96
CA LEU A 77 -9.22 2.23 5.12
C LEU A 77 -9.81 2.71 6.45
N ALA A 78 -11.13 2.72 6.56
CA ALA A 78 -11.82 2.79 7.84
C ALA A 78 -11.64 1.46 8.62
N ASP A 79 -11.78 1.51 9.95
CA ASP A 79 -11.45 0.36 10.83
C ASP A 79 -12.22 -0.91 10.45
N ASP A 80 -13.50 -0.81 10.13
CA ASP A 80 -14.35 -1.93 9.69
C ASP A 80 -13.85 -2.58 8.39
N LEU A 81 -13.43 -1.76 7.42
CA LEU A 81 -12.83 -2.22 6.17
C LEU A 81 -11.41 -2.74 6.39
N TYR A 82 -10.63 -2.10 7.27
CA TYR A 82 -9.30 -2.54 7.64
C TYR A 82 -9.35 -3.96 8.18
N ASP A 83 -10.16 -4.21 9.21
CA ASP A 83 -10.28 -5.51 9.87
C ASP A 83 -10.70 -6.58 8.86
N TYR A 84 -11.71 -6.27 8.02
CA TYR A 84 -12.16 -7.18 6.96
C TYR A 84 -11.04 -7.57 5.98
N TYR A 85 -10.24 -6.61 5.50
CA TYR A 85 -9.19 -6.88 4.50
C TYR A 85 -7.86 -7.33 5.11
N ALA A 86 -7.58 -6.98 6.37
CA ALA A 86 -6.39 -7.41 7.10
C ALA A 86 -6.50 -8.89 7.48
N ASP A 87 -7.68 -9.34 7.91
CA ASP A 87 -7.90 -10.76 8.27
C ASP A 87 -7.83 -11.68 7.04
N ASN A 88 -8.19 -11.17 5.86
CA ASN A 88 -8.05 -11.89 4.58
C ASN A 88 -6.58 -12.04 4.11
N LYS A 89 -5.60 -11.42 4.78
CA LYS A 89 -4.16 -11.66 4.49
C LYS A 89 -3.67 -13.04 4.95
N ASN A 90 -4.48 -13.79 5.71
CA ASN A 90 -4.05 -15.02 6.37
C ASN A 90 -4.42 -16.29 5.58
N THR A 91 -5.05 -16.13 4.41
CA THR A 91 -5.76 -17.22 3.71
C THR A 91 -5.44 -17.36 2.21
N SER A 92 -4.33 -16.80 1.71
CA SER A 92 -3.88 -17.06 0.33
C SER A 92 -2.37 -17.14 0.21
#